data_AF-A0A970LW30-F1
#
_entry.id   AF-A0A970LW30-F1
#
_cell.length_a   1.000
_cell.length_b   1.000
_cell.length_c   1.000
_cell.angle_alpha   90.00
_cell.angle_beta   90.00
_cell.angle_gamma   90.00
#
_symmetry.space_group_name_H-M   'P 1'
#
loop_
_entity.id
_entity.type
_entity.pdbx_description
1 polymer ?
#
loop_
_entity_poly.entity_id
_entity_poly.type
_entity_poly.pdbx_seq_one_letter_code
_entity_poly.pdbx_strand_id
1 'polypeptide(L)'
;MKSRTNLIKCIYSAVVGGAFQLSFRLPSDLVTQIILIFISGLLFSIPFIINVQTIKNYRVEGIKGFIISDMLFAFAPAVISAVFAEVVYILFKDIPDYSKGMGSIMFIAIALLLMLCFWLGYLLTNAIYKRLDEDD
;
A
#
# COMPACT_ATOMS: atom_id res chain seq x y z
N MET A 1 19.33 -10.99 -12.87
CA MET A 1 18.41 -11.32 -11.74
C MET A 1 17.62 -10.11 -11.20
N LYS A 2 18.26 -8.97 -10.87
CA LYS A 2 17.57 -7.75 -10.35
C LYS A 2 16.37 -7.25 -11.18
N SER A 3 16.44 -7.33 -12.52
CA SER A 3 15.37 -6.86 -13.41
C SER A 3 14.05 -7.65 -13.28
N ARG A 4 14.11 -8.97 -13.03
CA ARG A 4 12.89 -9.80 -12.90
C ARG A 4 12.17 -9.54 -11.58
N THR A 5 12.93 -9.35 -10.50
CA THR A 5 12.37 -9.02 -9.18
C THR A 5 11.69 -7.65 -9.17
N ASN A 6 12.29 -6.65 -9.84
CA ASN A 6 11.68 -5.32 -9.97
C ASN A 6 10.41 -5.35 -10.83
N LEU A 7 10.38 -6.16 -11.88
CA LEU A 7 9.19 -6.36 -12.71
C LEU A 7 8.04 -6.97 -11.89
N ILE A 8 8.30 -8.04 -11.12
CA ILE A 8 7.29 -8.67 -10.27
C ILE A 8 6.73 -7.69 -9.24
N LYS A 9 7.61 -6.90 -8.60
CA LYS A 9 7.17 -5.84 -7.67
C LYS A 9 6.28 -4.82 -8.36
N CYS A 10 6.67 -4.36 -9.55
CA CYS A 10 5.87 -3.40 -10.32
C CYS A 10 4.49 -3.95 -10.71
N ILE A 11 4.44 -5.20 -11.21
CA ILE A 11 3.19 -5.88 -11.57
C ILE A 11 2.30 -6.05 -10.34
N TYR A 12 2.86 -6.53 -9.25
CA TYR A 12 2.14 -6.71 -7.99
C TYR A 12 1.52 -5.40 -7.53
N SER A 13 2.28 -4.31 -7.53
CA SER A 13 1.80 -3.01 -7.09
C SER A 13 0.74 -2.41 -8.00
N ALA A 14 0.84 -2.64 -9.31
CA ALA A 14 -0.20 -2.26 -10.26
C ALA A 14 -1.49 -3.07 -10.03
N VAL A 15 -1.38 -4.38 -9.77
CA VAL A 15 -2.52 -5.25 -9.46
C VAL A 15 -3.20 -4.83 -8.15
N VAL A 16 -2.42 -4.54 -7.10
CA VAL A 16 -2.97 -4.09 -5.82
C VAL A 16 -3.64 -2.72 -5.96
N GLY A 17 -3.00 -1.77 -6.65
CA GLY A 17 -3.60 -0.46 -6.93
C GLY A 17 -4.90 -0.57 -7.73
N GLY A 18 -4.93 -1.44 -8.74
CA GLY A 18 -6.13 -1.73 -9.54
C GLY A 18 -7.23 -2.41 -8.73
N ALA A 19 -6.91 -3.42 -7.92
CA ALA A 19 -7.88 -4.11 -7.08
C ALA A 19 -8.54 -3.16 -6.07
N PHE A 20 -7.77 -2.27 -5.45
CA PHE A 20 -8.30 -1.30 -4.49
C PHE A 20 -9.23 -0.27 -5.14
N GLN A 21 -8.87 0.23 -6.31
CA GLN A 21 -9.71 1.11 -7.15
C GLN A 21 -11.05 0.45 -7.49
N LEU A 22 -11.00 -0.81 -7.90
CA LEU A 22 -12.18 -1.60 -8.23
C LEU A 22 -13.09 -1.80 -7.01
N SER A 23 -12.51 -2.03 -5.83
CA SER A 23 -13.25 -2.16 -4.56
C SER A 23 -14.08 -0.92 -4.21
N PHE A 24 -13.63 0.28 -4.60
CA PHE A 24 -14.40 1.51 -4.38
C PHE A 24 -15.44 1.81 -5.45
N ARG A 25 -15.26 1.30 -6.67
CA ARG A 25 -16.05 1.72 -7.85
C ARG A 25 -17.07 0.69 -8.35
N LEU A 26 -16.87 -0.60 -8.10
CA LEU A 26 -17.74 -1.68 -8.60
C LEU A 26 -18.97 -1.97 -7.72
N PRO A 27 -18.87 -2.03 -6.38
CA PRO A 27 -19.99 -2.45 -5.55
C PRO A 27 -21.01 -1.32 -5.40
N SER A 28 -22.28 -1.63 -5.67
CA SER A 28 -23.40 -0.75 -5.30
C SER A 28 -23.85 -0.91 -3.85
N ASP A 29 -23.46 -2.03 -3.23
CA ASP A 29 -23.79 -2.38 -1.84
C ASP A 29 -22.62 -2.08 -0.90
N LEU A 30 -22.95 -1.43 0.23
CA LEU A 30 -21.97 -0.94 1.21
C LEU A 30 -21.23 -2.08 1.92
N VAL A 31 -21.90 -3.20 2.20
CA VAL A 31 -21.26 -4.36 2.85
C VAL A 31 -20.22 -4.99 1.93
N THR A 32 -20.58 -5.16 0.65
CA THR A 32 -19.67 -5.68 -0.38
C THR A 32 -18.46 -4.75 -0.57
N GLN A 33 -18.68 -3.43 -0.54
CA GLN A 33 -17.62 -2.43 -0.62
C GLN A 33 -16.64 -2.54 0.55
N ILE A 34 -17.13 -2.68 1.79
CA ILE A 34 -16.29 -2.86 2.99
C ILE A 34 -15.45 -4.14 2.88
N ILE A 35 -16.05 -5.26 2.49
CA ILE A 35 -15.33 -6.55 2.35
C ILE A 35 -14.19 -6.42 1.34
N LEU A 36 -14.45 -5.80 0.19
CA LEU A 36 -13.43 -5.63 -0.85
C LEU A 36 -12.32 -4.67 -0.45
N ILE A 37 -12.65 -3.58 0.26
CA ILE A 37 -11.64 -2.68 0.86
C ILE A 37 -10.77 -3.43 1.85
N PHE A 38 -11.36 -4.26 2.71
CA PHE A 38 -10.63 -5.06 3.69
C PHE A 38 -9.66 -6.04 3.02
N ILE A 39 -10.15 -6.81 2.03
CA ILE A 39 -9.30 -7.75 1.26
C ILE A 39 -8.17 -7.00 0.55
N SER A 40 -8.47 -5.85 -0.05
CA SER A 40 -7.46 -5.04 -0.74
C SER A 40 -6.43 -4.47 0.23
N GLY A 41 -6.83 -4.10 1.45
CA GLY A 41 -5.95 -3.69 2.54
C GLY A 41 -5.03 -4.81 3.00
N LEU A 42 -5.55 -6.04 3.13
CA LEU A 42 -4.74 -7.22 3.43
C LEU A 42 -3.71 -7.49 2.34
N LEU A 43 -4.13 -7.42 1.06
CA LEU A 43 -3.20 -7.56 -0.06
C LEU A 43 -2.12 -6.48 0.01
N PHE A 44 -2.48 -5.20 0.14
CA PHE A 44 -1.52 -4.09 0.27
C PHE A 44 -0.52 -4.27 1.42
N SER A 45 -0.91 -4.97 2.49
CA SER A 45 -0.09 -5.21 3.68
C SER A 45 1.00 -6.29 3.51
N ILE A 46 0.87 -7.19 2.53
CA ILE A 46 1.81 -8.31 2.33
C ILE A 46 3.28 -7.87 2.24
N PRO A 47 3.68 -6.91 1.38
CA PRO A 47 5.08 -6.48 1.29
C PRO A 47 5.59 -5.93 2.62
N PHE A 48 4.73 -5.25 3.38
CA PHE A 48 5.11 -4.69 4.67
C PHE A 48 5.37 -5.77 5.71
N ILE A 49 4.52 -6.80 5.77
CA ILE A 49 4.68 -7.95 6.65
C ILE A 49 5.99 -8.69 6.36
N ILE A 50 6.32 -8.89 5.08
CA ILE A 50 7.60 -9.50 4.66
C ILE A 50 8.79 -8.67 5.13
N ASN A 51 8.72 -7.34 4.99
CA ASN A 51 9.76 -6.44 5.46
C ASN A 51 9.92 -6.49 6.99
N VAL A 52 8.82 -6.53 7.77
CA VAL A 52 8.88 -6.70 9.24
C VAL A 52 9.61 -8.00 9.60
N GLN A 53 9.22 -9.12 8.97
CA GLN A 53 9.87 -10.41 9.21
C GLN A 53 11.35 -10.41 8.81
N THR A 54 11.70 -9.69 7.74
CA THR A 54 13.08 -9.55 7.29
C THR A 54 13.91 -8.76 8.32
N ILE A 55 13.40 -7.64 8.82
CA ILE A 55 14.04 -6.86 9.89
C ILE A 55 14.25 -7.72 11.12
N LYS A 56 13.22 -8.49 11.52
CA LYS A 56 13.25 -9.40 12.66
C LYS A 56 14.31 -10.50 12.52
N ASN A 57 14.34 -11.20 11.38
CA ASN A 57 15.16 -12.40 11.21
C ASN A 57 16.62 -12.09 10.87
N TYR A 58 16.89 -10.97 10.19
CA TYR A 58 18.23 -10.63 9.68
C TYR A 58 18.88 -9.47 10.42
N ARG A 59 18.29 -8.96 11.52
CA ARG A 59 18.81 -7.88 12.37
C ARG A 59 19.38 -6.70 11.55
N VAL A 60 18.57 -6.19 10.64
CA VAL A 60 19.03 -5.21 9.64
C VAL A 60 19.30 -3.86 10.32
N GLU A 61 20.52 -3.33 10.19
CA GLU A 61 20.98 -2.13 10.91
C GLU A 61 20.18 -0.85 10.60
N GLY A 62 19.49 -0.80 9.44
CA GLY A 62 18.80 0.39 8.95
C GLY A 62 17.44 0.11 8.33
N ILE A 63 16.39 0.74 8.89
CA ILE A 63 15.01 0.62 8.37
C ILE A 63 14.67 1.58 7.21
N LYS A 64 15.51 2.60 6.98
CA LYS A 64 15.24 3.66 5.98
C LYS A 64 15.04 3.09 4.56
N GLY A 65 15.81 2.05 4.21
CA GLY A 65 15.70 1.41 2.90
C GLY A 65 14.34 0.73 2.67
N PHE A 66 13.75 0.15 3.72
CA PHE A 66 12.42 -0.45 3.66
C PHE A 66 11.34 0.63 3.47
N ILE A 67 11.40 1.72 4.25
CA ILE A 67 10.48 2.85 4.13
C ILE A 67 10.48 3.43 2.71
N ILE A 68 11.67 3.69 2.15
CA ILE A 68 11.79 4.23 0.78
C ILE A 68 11.27 3.21 -0.25
N SER A 69 11.58 1.93 -0.07
CA SER A 69 11.06 0.87 -0.94
C SER A 69 9.53 0.83 -0.91
N ASP A 70 8.92 0.96 0.26
CA ASP A 70 7.45 0.96 0.38
C ASP A 70 6.82 2.19 -0.27
N MET A 71 7.44 3.37 -0.15
CA MET A 71 6.97 4.57 -0.85
C MET A 71 7.05 4.40 -2.37
N LEU A 72 8.17 3.89 -2.89
CA LEU A 72 8.39 3.78 -4.33
C LEU A 72 7.61 2.63 -4.97
N PHE A 73 7.50 1.51 -4.26
CA PHE A 73 6.94 0.29 -4.83
C PHE A 73 5.54 -0.02 -4.33
N ALA A 74 5.09 0.37 -3.13
CA ALA A 74 3.71 0.14 -2.72
C ALA A 74 2.84 1.39 -2.92
N PHE A 75 3.29 2.54 -2.42
CA PHE A 75 2.49 3.76 -2.38
C PHE A 75 2.38 4.49 -3.72
N ALA A 76 3.52 4.78 -4.36
CA ALA A 76 3.53 5.56 -5.58
C ALA A 76 2.69 4.91 -6.70
N PRO A 77 2.78 3.59 -6.96
CA PRO A 77 1.92 2.93 -7.94
C PRO A 77 0.45 3.02 -7.56
N ALA A 78 0.10 2.83 -6.28
CA ALA A 78 -1.26 2.97 -5.79
C ALA A 78 -1.82 4.38 -6.05
N VAL A 79 -1.08 5.44 -5.68
CA VAL A 79 -1.49 6.84 -5.90
C VAL A 79 -1.60 7.17 -7.38
N ILE A 80 -0.61 6.77 -8.19
CA ILE A 80 -0.62 7.04 -9.63
C ILE A 80 -1.82 6.34 -10.27
N SER A 81 -2.08 5.08 -9.92
CA SER A 81 -3.27 4.37 -10.37
C SER A 81 -4.54 5.06 -9.89
N ALA A 82 -4.62 5.50 -8.63
CA ALA A 82 -5.72 6.27 -8.02
C ALA A 82 -6.13 7.46 -8.90
N VAL A 83 -5.16 8.35 -9.11
CA VAL A 83 -5.32 9.60 -9.86
C VAL A 83 -5.61 9.31 -11.34
N PHE A 84 -4.87 8.39 -11.97
CA PHE A 84 -5.06 8.09 -13.39
C PHE A 84 -6.48 7.59 -13.69
N ALA A 85 -7.02 6.66 -12.90
CA ALA A 85 -8.36 6.18 -13.17
C ALA A 85 -9.43 7.24 -12.90
N GLU A 86 -9.17 8.23 -12.03
CA GLU A 86 -10.06 9.37 -11.85
C GLU A 86 -10.02 10.33 -13.03
N VAL A 87 -8.83 10.64 -13.55
CA VAL A 87 -8.67 11.44 -14.77
C VAL A 87 -9.39 10.78 -15.94
N VAL A 88 -9.19 9.48 -16.15
CA VAL A 88 -9.91 8.70 -17.18
C VAL A 88 -11.42 8.80 -16.94
N TYR A 89 -11.88 8.59 -15.71
CA TYR A 89 -13.31 8.64 -15.41
C TYR A 89 -13.95 10.01 -15.70
N ILE A 90 -13.27 11.11 -15.36
CA ILE A 90 -13.76 12.47 -15.65
C ILE A 90 -13.82 12.73 -17.15
N LEU A 91 -12.80 12.31 -17.91
CA LEU A 91 -12.72 12.54 -19.35
C LEU A 91 -13.82 11.82 -20.15
N PHE A 92 -14.31 10.68 -19.66
CA PHE A 92 -15.28 9.84 -20.36
C PHE A 92 -16.72 9.92 -19.81
N LYS A 93 -17.01 10.81 -18.85
CA LYS A 93 -18.36 10.96 -18.30
C LYS A 93 -18.99 12.28 -18.71
N ASP A 94 -20.17 12.21 -19.34
CA ASP A 94 -20.90 13.38 -19.85
C ASP A 94 -21.40 14.34 -18.76
N ILE A 95 -21.50 13.87 -17.51
CA ILE A 95 -21.90 14.70 -16.34
C ILE A 95 -20.92 14.41 -15.20
N PRO A 96 -20.10 15.38 -14.76
CA PRO A 96 -19.11 15.17 -13.71
C PRO A 96 -19.81 14.87 -12.39
N ASP A 97 -19.60 13.64 -11.91
CA ASP A 97 -20.15 13.15 -10.66
C ASP A 97 -19.04 13.18 -9.62
N TYR A 98 -18.92 14.35 -8.97
CA TYR A 98 -17.88 14.66 -7.99
C TYR A 98 -17.87 13.71 -6.78
N SER A 99 -18.96 12.98 -6.54
CA SER A 99 -19.05 11.96 -5.49
C SER A 99 -18.03 10.83 -5.65
N LYS A 100 -17.61 10.54 -6.90
CA LYS A 100 -16.64 9.47 -7.18
C LYS A 100 -15.19 9.85 -6.95
N GLY A 101 -14.87 11.15 -6.91
CA GLY A 101 -13.52 11.62 -6.57
C GLY A 101 -13.16 11.46 -5.09
N MET A 102 -14.18 11.43 -4.22
CA MET A 102 -13.97 11.08 -2.81
C MET A 102 -13.41 9.66 -2.63
N GLY A 103 -13.71 8.74 -3.55
CA GLY A 103 -13.21 7.36 -3.49
C GLY A 103 -11.68 7.27 -3.61
N SER A 104 -11.07 8.04 -4.53
CA SER A 104 -9.61 8.05 -4.67
C SER A 104 -8.92 8.72 -3.49
N ILE A 105 -9.50 9.80 -2.96
CA ILE A 105 -8.95 10.50 -1.78
C ILE A 105 -9.03 9.58 -0.55
N MET A 106 -10.17 8.92 -0.34
CA MET A 106 -10.36 7.98 0.77
C MET A 106 -9.40 6.79 0.66
N PHE A 107 -9.18 6.30 -0.56
CA PHE A 107 -8.18 5.27 -0.82
C PHE A 107 -6.76 5.72 -0.43
N ILE A 108 -6.32 6.90 -0.89
CA ILE A 108 -4.99 7.42 -0.57
C ILE A 108 -4.83 7.60 0.94
N ALA A 109 -5.87 8.10 1.63
CA ALA A 109 -5.87 8.25 3.08
C ALA A 109 -5.72 6.91 3.81
N ILE A 110 -6.47 5.87 3.41
CA ILE A 110 -6.37 4.53 3.99
C ILE A 110 -4.98 3.93 3.73
N ALA A 111 -4.45 4.06 2.52
CA ALA A 111 -3.12 3.57 2.19
C ALA A 111 -2.04 4.24 3.05
N LEU A 112 -2.10 5.57 3.22
CA LEU A 112 -1.19 6.32 4.10
C LEU A 112 -1.28 5.86 5.56
N LEU A 113 -2.49 5.65 6.07
CA LEU A 113 -2.70 5.16 7.44
C LEU A 113 -2.09 3.76 7.64
N LEU A 114 -2.32 2.85 6.71
CA LEU A 114 -1.73 1.50 6.75
C LEU A 114 -0.20 1.57 6.74
N MET A 115 0.38 2.40 5.87
CA MET A 115 1.84 2.60 5.81
C MET A 115 2.41 3.13 7.11
N LEU A 116 1.77 4.15 7.71
CA LEU A 116 2.17 4.69 9.01
C LEU A 116 2.20 3.60 10.09
N CYS A 117 1.17 2.76 10.15
CA CYS A 117 1.11 1.64 11.09
C CYS A 117 2.29 0.66 10.90
N PHE A 118 2.61 0.29 9.64
CA PHE A 118 3.73 -0.61 9.37
C PHE A 118 5.10 0.02 9.63
N TRP A 119 5.27 1.31 9.33
CA TRP A 119 6.50 2.04 9.62
C TRP A 119 6.75 2.17 11.12
N LEU A 120 5.70 2.40 11.91
CA LEU A 120 5.78 2.31 13.37
C LEU A 120 6.18 0.89 13.81
N GLY A 121 5.64 -0.15 13.16
CA GLY A 121 6.05 -1.53 13.36
C GLY A 121 7.54 -1.77 13.09
N TYR A 122 8.11 -1.17 12.03
CA TYR A 122 9.55 -1.24 11.75
C TYR A 122 10.38 -0.58 12.84
N LEU A 123 9.98 0.62 13.26
CA LEU A 123 10.65 1.37 14.32
C LEU A 123 10.65 0.59 15.64
N LEU A 124 9.50 0.07 16.04
CA LEU A 124 9.35 -0.73 17.25
C LEU A 124 10.18 -2.00 17.20
N THR A 125 10.09 -2.75 16.10
CA THR A 125 10.87 -3.99 15.93
C THR A 125 12.36 -3.69 16.01
N ASN A 126 12.84 -2.69 15.28
CA ASN A 126 14.26 -2.31 15.29
C ASN A 126 14.73 -1.83 16.68
N ALA A 127 13.91 -1.05 17.39
CA ALA A 127 14.24 -0.57 18.74
C ALA A 127 14.32 -1.71 19.78
N ILE A 128 13.43 -2.70 19.70
CA ILE A 128 13.45 -3.88 20.58
C ILE A 128 14.74 -4.67 20.38
N TYR A 129 15.13 -4.90 19.12
CA TYR A 129 16.34 -5.68 18.83
C TYR A 129 17.63 -4.96 19.22
N LYS A 130 17.71 -3.63 19.02
CA LYS A 130 18.86 -2.86 19.48
C LYS A 130 19.08 -2.94 20.98
N ARG A 131 17.99 -2.96 21.78
CA ARG A 131 18.10 -3.12 23.24
C ARG A 131 18.58 -4.51 23.64
N LEU A 132 18.06 -5.56 22.99
CA LEU A 132 18.49 -6.94 23.27
C LEU A 132 19.99 -7.15 23.00
N ASP A 133 20.56 -6.45 21.99
CA ASP A 133 21.99 -6.52 21.68
C ASP A 133 22.87 -5.65 22.61
N GLU A 134 22.29 -4.72 23.38
CA GLU A 134 22.99 -3.92 24.39
C GLU A 134 23.03 -4.61 25.77
N ASP A 135 22.14 -5.58 26.00
CA ASP A 135 22.00 -6.33 27.26
C ASP A 135 22.80 -7.67 27.27
N ASP A 136 23.36 -8.10 26.13
CA ASP A 136 24.24 -9.28 25.96
C ASP A 136 25.74 -8.91 26.00
#